data_AF-A0A845X0K8-F1
#
_entry.id   AF-A0A845X0K8-F1
#
_cell.length_a   1.000
_cell.length_b   1.000
_cell.length_c   1.000
_cell.angle_alpha   90.00
_cell.angle_beta   90.00
_cell.angle_gamma   90.00
#
_symmetry.space_group_name_H-M   'P 1'
#
loop_
_entity.id
_entity.type
_entity.pdbx_description
1 polymer ?
#
loop_
_entity_poly.entity_id
_entity_poly.type
_entity_poly.pdbx_seq_one_letter_code
_entity_poly.pdbx_strand_id
1 'polypeptide(L)'
;MASNDFFLEPDEAKTLGDIDYMRESNTVKHTFPGNKNNGGSFAIVKEVNSTEERTMSGPAAAASSSPSSASSTSTNQPTFTPRRSSNTDTGMDMFRKMAKGMKR
;
A
#
# COMPACT_ATOMS: atom_id res chain seq x y z
N MET A 1 26.39 22.97 -20.25
CA MET A 1 25.94 23.28 -18.89
C MET A 1 25.75 24.77 -18.82
N ALA A 2 24.51 25.24 -18.68
CA ALA A 2 24.24 26.67 -18.61
C ALA A 2 24.75 27.21 -17.26
N SER A 3 25.45 28.34 -17.27
CA SER A 3 26.12 28.92 -16.10
C SER A 3 25.18 29.57 -15.06
N ASN A 4 23.86 29.33 -15.17
CA ASN A 4 22.82 29.96 -14.33
C ASN A 4 21.82 28.94 -13.75
N ASP A 5 22.12 27.64 -13.82
CA ASP A 5 21.29 26.62 -13.16
C ASP A 5 21.71 26.54 -11.69
N PHE A 6 20.78 26.86 -10.78
CA PHE A 6 20.94 26.66 -9.35
C PHE A 6 20.33 25.32 -8.98
N PHE A 7 21.14 24.39 -8.46
CA PHE A 7 20.65 23.16 -7.86
C PHE A 7 20.44 23.43 -6.38
N LEU A 8 19.23 23.18 -5.89
CA LEU A 8 18.96 23.18 -4.47
C LEU A 8 19.54 21.92 -3.86
N GLU A 9 20.05 22.02 -2.64
CA GLU A 9 20.25 20.83 -1.82
C GLU A 9 18.89 20.16 -1.56
N PRO A 10 18.84 18.83 -1.38
CA PRO A 10 17.59 18.08 -1.23
C PRO A 10 16.68 18.62 -0.11
N ASP A 11 17.28 19.24 0.91
CA ASP A 11 16.58 19.76 2.09
C ASP A 11 16.33 21.28 1.99
N GLU A 12 16.95 21.97 1.03
CA GLU A 12 16.72 23.41 0.76
C GLU A 12 15.48 23.65 -0.13
N ALA A 13 14.96 22.59 -0.76
CA ALA A 13 13.70 22.66 -1.48
C ALA A 13 12.58 23.03 -0.49
N LYS A 14 11.93 24.17 -0.71
CA LYS A 14 10.80 24.65 0.10
C LYS A 14 9.62 23.69 -0.01
N THR A 15 9.61 22.66 0.81
CA THR A 15 8.41 21.84 1.04
C THR A 15 7.46 22.67 1.90
N LEU A 16 6.15 22.58 1.65
CA LEU A 16 5.14 23.28 2.44
C LEU A 16 4.83 22.47 3.72
N GLY A 17 5.87 22.05 4.44
CA GLY A 17 5.79 21.15 5.60
C GLY A 17 7.08 21.13 6.42
N ASP A 18 7.00 20.49 7.59
CA ASP A 18 8.13 20.28 8.49
C ASP A 18 8.91 19.02 8.07
N ILE A 19 10.15 19.20 7.61
CA ILE A 19 11.00 18.12 7.09
C ILE A 19 11.42 17.16 8.21
N ASP A 20 11.65 17.69 9.41
CA ASP A 20 12.05 16.87 10.55
C ASP A 20 10.90 15.92 10.91
N TYR A 21 9.67 16.45 10.98
CA TYR A 21 8.47 15.65 11.18
C TYR A 21 8.24 14.61 10.06
N MET A 22 8.57 14.93 8.81
CA MET A 22 8.45 13.96 7.72
C MET A 22 9.42 12.77 7.86
N ARG A 23 10.59 13.01 8.46
CA ARG A 23 11.66 12.01 8.67
C ARG A 23 11.51 11.23 9.97
N GLU A 24 10.81 11.78 10.95
CA GLU A 24 10.52 11.11 12.22
C GLU A 24 9.85 9.74 11.99
N SER A 25 10.44 8.71 12.60
CA SER A 25 9.94 7.35 12.51
C SER A 25 9.01 7.03 13.67
N ASN A 26 7.82 6.53 13.33
CA ASN A 26 6.81 6.14 14.29
C ASN A 26 6.63 4.62 14.30
N THR A 27 6.62 4.04 15.50
CA THR A 27 6.41 2.59 15.66
C THR A 27 4.92 2.28 15.82
N VAL A 28 4.36 1.54 14.86
CA VAL A 28 2.98 1.08 14.85
C VAL A 28 2.92 -0.43 15.11
N LYS A 29 2.06 -0.83 16.06
CA LYS A 29 1.83 -2.24 16.40
C LYS A 29 0.44 -2.67 15.93
N HIS A 30 0.39 -3.53 14.91
CA HIS A 30 -0.84 -4.17 14.46
C HIS A 30 -1.00 -5.52 15.14
N THR A 31 -2.09 -5.71 15.88
CA THR A 31 -2.41 -6.98 16.53
C THR A 31 -3.53 -7.69 15.79
N PHE A 32 -3.33 -8.96 15.47
CA PHE A 32 -4.30 -9.77 14.76
C PHE A 32 -4.83 -10.89 15.67
N PRO A 33 -6.16 -11.08 15.71
CA PRO A 33 -6.74 -12.23 16.40
C PRO A 33 -6.36 -13.53 15.69
N GLY A 34 -6.25 -14.62 16.44
CA GLY A 34 -5.93 -15.92 15.87
C GLY A 34 -7.06 -16.46 15.01
N ASN A 35 -6.69 -17.11 13.91
CA ASN A 35 -7.62 -17.86 13.06
C ASN A 35 -7.23 -19.35 13.05
N LYS A 36 -8.12 -20.20 12.53
CA LYS A 36 -7.92 -21.67 12.48
C LYS A 36 -6.62 -22.10 11.78
N ASN A 37 -6.05 -21.24 10.93
CA ASN A 37 -4.84 -21.51 10.15
C ASN A 37 -3.57 -20.89 10.76
N ASN A 38 -3.69 -19.92 11.68
CA ASN A 38 -2.55 -19.15 12.22
C ASN A 38 -2.18 -19.54 13.66
N GLY A 39 -2.87 -20.51 14.26
CA GLY A 39 -2.48 -21.14 15.53
C GLY A 39 -2.53 -20.25 16.78
N GLY A 40 -2.82 -18.95 16.65
CA GLY A 40 -2.91 -18.01 17.77
C GLY A 40 -2.96 -16.55 17.30
N SER A 41 -3.12 -15.63 18.26
CA SER A 41 -2.98 -14.19 18.01
C SER A 41 -1.53 -13.83 17.74
N PHE A 42 -1.27 -13.00 16.73
CA PHE A 42 0.06 -12.52 16.39
C PHE A 42 0.08 -11.00 16.25
N ALA A 43 1.27 -10.41 16.32
CA ALA A 43 1.46 -8.98 16.15
C ALA A 43 2.49 -8.70 15.05
N ILE A 44 2.23 -7.65 14.27
CA ILE A 44 3.17 -7.08 13.31
C ILE A 44 3.58 -5.71 13.83
N VAL A 45 4.87 -5.51 14.04
CA VAL A 45 5.46 -4.22 14.43
C VAL A 45 6.10 -3.61 13.19
N LYS A 46 5.71 -2.38 12.89
CA LYS A 46 6.20 -1.60 11.76
C LYS A 46 6.74 -0.27 12.22
N GLU A 47 7.83 0.17 11.62
CA GLU A 47 8.35 1.52 11.73
C GLU A 47 7.98 2.27 10.45
N VAL A 48 7.30 3.41 10.58
CA VAL A 48 6.74 4.17 9.46
C VAL A 48 7.15 5.63 9.59
N ASN A 49 7.69 6.21 8.53
CA ASN A 49 7.83 7.66 8.37
C ASN A 49 7.08 8.11 7.09
N SER A 50 7.19 9.38 6.70
CA SER A 50 6.43 9.90 5.54
C SER A 50 6.94 9.39 4.18
N THR A 51 8.12 8.75 4.14
CA THR A 51 8.80 8.35 2.89
C THR A 51 8.93 6.83 2.75
N GLU A 52 9.05 6.10 3.87
CA GLU A 52 9.33 4.67 3.92
C GLU A 52 8.59 3.95 5.06
N GLU A 53 8.39 2.66 4.86
CA GLU A 53 7.81 1.73 5.84
C GLU A 53 8.73 0.52 5.99
N ARG A 54 9.11 0.19 7.22
CA ARG A 54 9.95 -0.96 7.56
C ARG A 54 9.22 -1.90 8.51
N THR A 55 9.15 -3.18 8.15
CA THR A 55 8.58 -4.21 9.02
C THR A 55 9.66 -4.75 9.96
N MET A 56 9.49 -4.57 11.27
CA MET A 56 10.48 -4.96 12.28
C MET A 56 10.27 -6.40 12.77
N SER A 57 9.02 -6.80 12.92
CA SER A 57 8.68 -8.16 13.37
C SER A 57 7.28 -8.52 12.88
N GLY A 58 7.14 -9.70 12.29
CA GLY A 58 5.89 -10.24 11.78
C GLY A 58 6.16 -11.60 11.12
N PRO A 59 5.13 -12.40 10.80
CA PRO A 59 5.32 -13.65 10.09
C PRO A 59 5.97 -13.35 8.73
N ALA A 60 7.21 -13.81 8.54
CA ALA A 60 8.02 -13.54 7.37
C ALA A 60 7.36 -14.14 6.11
N ALA A 61 6.58 -13.33 5.39
CA ALA A 61 6.28 -13.56 3.99
C ALA A 61 7.16 -12.63 3.16
N ALA A 62 7.95 -13.23 2.28
CA ALA A 62 9.01 -12.63 1.48
C ALA A 62 8.69 -11.23 0.91
N ALA A 63 9.55 -10.25 1.22
CA ALA A 63 9.62 -8.98 0.51
C ALA A 63 11.09 -8.59 0.29
N SER A 64 11.73 -9.24 -0.67
CA SER A 64 12.90 -8.69 -1.34
C SER A 64 12.41 -7.72 -2.42
N SER A 65 12.25 -6.45 -2.07
CA SER A 65 12.15 -5.37 -3.05
C SER A 65 13.35 -4.44 -2.85
N SER A 66 14.42 -4.72 -3.57
CA SER A 66 15.52 -3.79 -3.82
C SER A 66 14.98 -2.52 -4.50
N PRO A 67 15.40 -1.30 -4.11
CA PRO A 67 14.99 -0.10 -4.80
C PRO A 67 15.77 0.01 -6.11
N SER A 68 15.13 -0.32 -7.23
CA SER A 68 15.64 0.01 -8.56
C SER A 68 15.25 1.45 -8.90
N SER A 69 16.23 2.36 -8.85
CA SER A 69 16.13 3.66 -9.50
C SER A 69 15.89 3.48 -11.00
N ALA A 70 14.69 3.81 -11.47
CA ALA A 70 14.42 4.02 -12.89
C ALA A 70 13.41 5.16 -13.03
N SER A 71 13.96 6.36 -13.23
CA SER A 71 13.25 7.51 -13.77
C SER A 71 12.61 7.13 -15.12
N SER A 72 11.28 7.12 -15.18
CA SER A 72 10.56 7.17 -16.45
C SER A 72 9.42 8.16 -16.34
N THR A 73 9.60 9.30 -17.00
CA THR A 73 8.59 10.30 -17.27
C THR A 73 7.47 9.65 -18.08
N SER A 74 6.33 9.35 -17.45
CA SER A 74 5.13 8.87 -18.15
C SER A 74 4.21 10.04 -18.47
N THR A 75 4.03 10.29 -19.76
CA THR A 75 3.02 11.17 -20.33
C THR A 75 1.63 10.58 -20.07
N ASN A 76 0.80 11.29 -19.29
CA ASN A 76 -0.56 10.88 -18.95
C ASN A 76 -1.52 10.98 -20.15
N GLN A 77 -1.68 9.84 -20.81
CA GLN A 77 -2.71 9.40 -21.76
C GLN A 77 -4.07 8.91 -21.20
N PRO A 78 -5.15 9.68 -20.92
CA PRO A 78 -6.39 9.04 -20.46
C PRO A 78 -7.16 8.39 -21.62
N THR A 79 -7.16 7.07 -21.70
CA THR A 79 -8.05 6.30 -22.59
C THR A 79 -9.29 5.83 -21.82
N PHE A 80 -10.43 6.42 -22.14
CA PHE A 80 -11.74 6.03 -21.60
C PHE A 80 -12.28 4.79 -22.32
N THR A 81 -12.45 3.67 -21.61
CA THR A 81 -13.14 2.48 -22.14
C THR A 81 -14.58 2.42 -21.61
N PRO A 82 -15.58 2.12 -22.47
CA PRO A 82 -16.97 2.04 -22.04
C PRO A 82 -17.23 0.79 -21.17
N ARG A 83 -17.96 0.99 -20.06
CA ARG A 83 -18.40 -0.06 -19.12
C ARG A 83 -19.22 -1.14 -19.84
N ARG A 84 -18.80 -2.41 -19.72
CA ARG A 84 -19.59 -3.57 -20.17
C ARG A 84 -20.92 -3.64 -19.42
N SER A 85 -21.99 -3.80 -20.21
CA SER A 85 -23.35 -4.06 -19.77
C SER A 85 -23.46 -5.35 -18.95
N SER A 86 -24.26 -5.29 -17.88
CA SER A 86 -24.52 -6.37 -16.92
C SER A 86 -25.38 -7.48 -17.54
N ASN A 87 -24.75 -8.55 -18.02
CA ASN A 87 -25.44 -9.82 -18.24
C ASN A 87 -25.02 -10.81 -17.16
N THR A 88 -25.97 -11.07 -16.26
CA THR A 88 -25.98 -12.16 -15.26
C THR A 88 -24.74 -12.25 -14.37
N ASP A 89 -24.76 -11.44 -13.31
CA ASP A 89 -23.83 -11.52 -12.19
C ASP A 89 -23.95 -12.90 -11.51
N THR A 90 -22.97 -13.76 -11.75
CA THR A 90 -22.81 -15.06 -11.06
C THR A 90 -22.57 -14.88 -9.55
N GLY A 91 -22.34 -13.65 -9.08
CA GLY A 91 -22.24 -13.31 -7.66
C GLY A 91 -23.52 -13.59 -6.87
N MET A 92 -24.71 -13.29 -7.41
CA MET A 92 -25.98 -13.51 -6.69
C MET A 92 -26.33 -14.99 -6.50
N ASP A 93 -25.86 -15.85 -7.38
CA ASP A 93 -26.19 -17.28 -7.39
C ASP A 93 -25.49 -18.06 -6.26
N MET A 94 -24.31 -17.59 -5.84
CA MET A 94 -23.57 -18.13 -4.69
C MET A 94 -24.37 -17.91 -3.39
N PHE A 95 -24.91 -16.71 -3.18
CA PHE A 95 -25.68 -16.37 -1.98
C PHE A 95 -27.03 -17.08 -1.93
N ARG A 96 -27.72 -17.23 -3.08
CA ARG A 96 -29.01 -17.94 -3.18
C ARG A 96 -28.90 -19.41 -2.82
N LYS A 97 -27.81 -20.07 -3.25
CA LYS A 97 -27.53 -21.48 -2.90
C LYS A 97 -27.27 -21.65 -1.40
N MET A 98 -26.54 -20.72 -0.78
CA MET A 98 -26.25 -20.76 0.65
C MET A 98 -27.51 -20.51 1.50
N ALA A 99 -28.36 -19.55 1.10
CA ALA A 99 -29.62 -19.25 1.81
C ALA A 99 -30.62 -20.42 1.82
N LYS A 100 -30.66 -21.23 0.75
CA LYS A 100 -31.51 -22.44 0.70
C LYS A 100 -31.13 -23.49 1.74
N GLY A 101 -29.87 -23.56 2.15
CA GLY A 101 -29.39 -24.51 3.16
C GLY A 101 -29.60 -24.07 4.61
N MET A 102 -29.87 -22.78 4.85
CA MET A 102 -30.03 -22.19 6.19
C MET A 102 -31.47 -22.23 6.71
N LYS A 103 -32.45 -22.63 5.90
CA LYS A 103 -33.85 -22.78 6.34
C LYS A 103 -34.07 -24.20 6.88
N ARG A 104 -33.63 -24.43 8.12
CA ARG A 104 -34.09 -25.51 9.02
C ARG A 104 -34.07 -25.02 10.45
#